data_AF-A0A516G6E6-F1
#
_entry.id   AF-A0A516G6E6-F1
#
_cell.length_a   1.000
_cell.length_b   1.000
_cell.length_c   1.000
_cell.angle_alpha   90.00
_cell.angle_beta   90.00
_cell.angle_gamma   90.00
#
_symmetry.space_group_name_H-M   'P 1'
#
loop_
_entity.id
_entity.type
_entity.pdbx_description
1 polymer ?
#
loop_
_entity_poly.entity_id
_entity_poly.type
_entity_poly.pdbx_seq_one_letter_code
_entity_poly.pdbx_strand_id
1 'polypeptide(L)'
;MTDDGGGITYDGVDPGPEVGERYNQDLDACTLEAGPLPTYQPLSDAEIRAYFALNLEVAACLEAEGITVPEPPSEDVFVEAHRAAAVGTNVETWNPHAAVPPDQGPRMLEKCPEPTLEDLVG
;
A
#
# COMPACT_ATOMS: atom_id res chain seq x y z
N MET A 1 36.84 6.95 9.18
CA MET A 1 36.21 8.01 8.36
C MET A 1 36.88 7.87 7.01
N THR A 2 36.23 7.29 6.01
CA THR A 2 34.98 7.78 5.43
C THR A 2 34.02 6.63 5.12
N ASP A 3 32.74 6.91 5.38
CA ASP A 3 31.57 6.18 4.94
C ASP A 3 31.14 6.87 3.63
N ASP A 4 31.33 6.21 2.49
CA ASP A 4 30.96 6.74 1.18
C ASP A 4 29.57 6.19 0.84
N GLY A 5 28.56 6.93 1.29
CA GLY A 5 27.14 6.65 1.05
C GLY A 5 26.85 6.41 -0.42
N GLY A 6 26.72 5.12 -0.77
CA GLY A 6 26.33 4.65 -2.09
C GLY A 6 24.84 4.89 -2.31
N GLY A 7 24.49 6.13 -2.68
CA GLY A 7 23.21 6.41 -3.32
C GLY A 7 23.17 5.68 -4.66
N ILE A 8 22.21 4.77 -4.82
CA ILE A 8 21.99 4.08 -6.09
C ILE A 8 21.36 5.09 -7.06
N THR A 9 22.15 5.62 -7.99
CA THR A 9 21.62 6.35 -9.14
C THR A 9 21.25 5.32 -10.21
N TYR A 10 19.96 5.24 -10.54
CA TYR A 10 19.53 4.56 -11.77
C TYR A 10 19.88 5.45 -12.94
N ASP A 11 21.12 5.35 -13.42
CA ASP A 11 21.42 5.73 -14.79
C ASP A 11 20.56 4.83 -15.67
N GLY A 12 19.76 5.41 -16.57
CA GLY A 12 18.82 4.71 -17.45
C GLY A 12 19.52 3.83 -18.50
N VAL A 13 20.31 2.87 -18.01
CA VAL A 13 20.95 1.80 -18.75
C VAL A 13 19.84 0.79 -19.02
N ASP A 14 19.43 0.68 -20.27
CA ASP A 14 18.76 -0.52 -20.77
C ASP A 14 19.67 -1.70 -20.39
N PRO A 15 19.25 -2.56 -19.44
CA PRO A 15 20.14 -3.55 -18.85
C PRO A 15 20.52 -4.66 -19.84
N GLY A 16 20.05 -4.56 -21.09
CA GLY A 16 20.35 -5.48 -22.16
C GLY A 16 19.58 -6.79 -21.98
N PRO A 17 19.52 -7.62 -23.04
CA PRO A 17 18.75 -8.86 -23.04
C PRO A 17 19.18 -9.84 -21.95
N GLU A 18 20.46 -9.83 -21.55
CA GLU A 18 21.02 -10.75 -20.55
C GLU A 18 20.42 -10.56 -19.15
N VAL A 19 20.06 -9.34 -18.76
CA VAL A 19 19.43 -9.09 -17.45
C VAL A 19 17.97 -9.53 -17.43
N GLY A 20 17.26 -9.35 -18.54
CA GLY A 20 15.89 -9.88 -18.70
C GLY A 20 15.87 -11.41 -18.66
N GLU A 21 16.84 -12.06 -19.32
CA GLU A 21 16.98 -13.52 -19.28
C GLU A 21 17.30 -14.01 -17.87
N ARG A 22 18.21 -13.34 -17.15
CA ARG A 22 18.54 -13.73 -15.78
C ARG A 22 17.36 -13.56 -14.82
N TYR A 23 16.63 -12.46 -14.93
CA TYR A 23 15.41 -12.23 -14.15
C TYR A 23 14.38 -13.35 -14.36
N ASN A 24 14.17 -13.77 -15.61
CA ASN A 24 13.24 -14.87 -15.91
C ASN A 24 13.73 -16.21 -15.36
N GLN A 25 15.02 -16.51 -15.46
CA GLN A 25 15.61 -17.73 -14.86
C GLN A 25 15.45 -17.76 -13.34
N ASP A 26 15.68 -16.62 -12.67
CA ASP A 26 15.53 -16.52 -11.22
C ASP A 26 14.06 -16.64 -10.81
N LEU A 27 13.11 -16.06 -11.58
CA LEU A 27 11.67 -16.26 -11.37
C LEU A 27 11.23 -17.72 -11.56
N ASP A 28 11.72 -18.39 -12.60
CA ASP A 28 11.41 -19.79 -12.87
C ASP A 28 11.92 -20.71 -11.76
N ALA A 29 13.15 -20.47 -11.29
CA ALA A 29 13.73 -21.20 -10.18
C ALA A 29 12.92 -21.00 -8.89
N CYS A 30 12.55 -19.76 -8.57
CA CYS A 30 11.67 -19.43 -7.44
C CYS A 30 10.31 -20.12 -7.56
N THR A 31 9.71 -20.14 -8.75
CA THR A 31 8.40 -20.76 -8.99
C THR A 31 8.46 -22.29 -8.84
N LEU A 32 9.57 -22.91 -9.25
CA LEU A 32 9.78 -24.35 -9.08
C LEU A 32 9.96 -24.74 -7.61
N GLU A 33 10.59 -23.89 -6.80
CA GLU A 33 10.84 -24.13 -5.38
C GLU A 33 9.64 -23.80 -4.49
N ALA A 34 9.07 -22.60 -4.66
CA ALA A 34 8.02 -22.06 -3.79
C ALA A 34 6.59 -22.33 -4.30
N GLY A 35 6.44 -22.78 -5.55
CA GLY A 35 5.16 -22.90 -6.23
C GLY A 35 4.76 -21.63 -7.00
N PRO A 36 3.58 -21.62 -7.65
CA PRO A 36 3.13 -20.46 -8.41
C PRO A 36 2.99 -19.25 -7.50
N LEU A 37 3.32 -18.07 -8.04
CA LEU A 37 3.04 -16.82 -7.37
C LEU A 37 1.54 -16.75 -7.02
N PRO A 38 1.19 -16.25 -5.82
CA PRO A 38 -0.21 -16.07 -5.46
C PRO A 38 -0.87 -15.16 -6.50
N THR A 39 -2.08 -15.54 -6.91
CA THR A 39 -2.90 -14.66 -7.73
C THR A 39 -3.40 -13.52 -6.85
N TYR A 40 -3.28 -12.29 -7.33
CA TYR A 40 -3.92 -11.16 -6.67
C TYR A 40 -5.42 -11.43 -6.57
N GLN A 41 -5.92 -11.45 -5.35
CA GLN A 41 -7.36 -11.49 -5.09
C GLN A 41 -7.79 -10.11 -4.60
N PRO A 42 -8.65 -9.40 -5.35
CA PRO A 42 -9.22 -8.16 -4.86
C PRO A 42 -10.08 -8.46 -3.62
N LEU A 43 -10.09 -7.53 -2.68
CA LEU A 43 -10.95 -7.59 -1.51
C LEU A 43 -12.42 -7.70 -1.94
N SER A 44 -13.17 -8.54 -1.22
CA SER A 44 -14.63 -8.56 -1.29
C SER A 44 -15.22 -7.27 -0.70
N ASP A 45 -16.46 -6.96 -1.04
CA ASP A 45 -17.18 -5.82 -0.44
C ASP A 45 -17.18 -5.84 1.08
N ALA A 46 -17.34 -7.02 1.69
CA ALA A 46 -17.37 -7.16 3.12
C ALA A 46 -16.02 -6.78 3.73
N GLU A 47 -14.92 -7.21 3.11
CA GLU A 47 -13.56 -6.84 3.51
C GLU A 47 -13.29 -5.35 3.27
N ILE A 48 -13.78 -4.77 2.17
CA ILE A 48 -13.64 -3.32 1.92
C ILE A 48 -14.41 -2.51 2.97
N ARG A 49 -15.60 -2.95 3.39
CA ARG A 49 -16.37 -2.30 4.46
C ARG A 49 -15.67 -2.42 5.81
N ALA A 50 -15.11 -3.59 6.12
CA ALA A 50 -14.29 -3.77 7.32
C ALA A 50 -13.05 -2.87 7.28
N TYR A 51 -12.38 -2.78 6.13
CA TYR A 51 -11.26 -1.87 5.92
C TYR A 51 -11.67 -0.41 6.09
N PHE A 52 -12.85 -0.01 5.62
CA PHE A 52 -13.39 1.33 5.84
C PHE A 52 -13.55 1.63 7.34
N ALA A 53 -14.14 0.70 8.10
CA ALA A 53 -14.30 0.85 9.55
C ALA A 53 -12.95 1.03 10.27
N LEU A 54 -11.93 0.25 9.90
CA LEU A 54 -10.57 0.40 10.44
C LEU A 54 -9.97 1.76 10.08
N ASN A 55 -10.19 2.27 8.88
CA ASN A 55 -9.74 3.61 8.50
C ASN A 55 -10.46 4.72 9.30
N LEU A 56 -11.71 4.53 9.72
CA LEU A 56 -12.38 5.47 10.62
C LEU A 56 -11.75 5.47 12.02
N GLU A 57 -11.30 4.32 12.52
CA GLU A 57 -10.57 4.24 13.78
C GLU A 57 -9.22 4.96 13.70
N VAL A 58 -8.51 4.79 12.57
CA VAL A 58 -7.26 5.51 12.29
C VAL A 58 -7.50 7.02 12.19
N ALA A 59 -8.56 7.46 11.51
CA ALA A 59 -8.93 8.86 11.44
C ALA A 59 -9.14 9.45 12.85
N ALA A 60 -9.88 8.75 13.71
CA ALA A 60 -10.09 9.17 15.09
C ALA A 60 -8.78 9.23 15.90
N CYS A 61 -7.85 8.29 15.68
CA CYS A 61 -6.51 8.32 16.28
C CYS A 61 -5.73 9.55 15.85
N LEU A 62 -5.70 9.85 14.54
CA LEU A 62 -5.01 11.00 13.98
C LEU A 62 -5.60 12.33 14.47
N GLU A 63 -6.92 12.43 14.59
CA GLU A 63 -7.59 13.60 15.17
C GLU A 63 -7.22 13.80 16.64
N ALA A 64 -7.11 12.72 17.42
CA ALA A 64 -6.65 12.80 18.81
C ALA A 64 -5.19 13.26 18.93
N GLU A 65 -4.36 13.02 17.91
CA GLU A 65 -2.99 13.54 17.79
C GLU A 65 -2.93 14.96 17.22
N GLY A 66 -4.08 15.57 16.90
CA GLY A 66 -4.19 16.94 16.40
C GLY A 66 -4.07 17.09 14.90
N ILE A 67 -4.10 15.99 14.14
CA ILE A 67 -4.16 16.00 12.68
C ILE A 67 -5.62 16.25 12.25
N THR A 68 -5.84 17.23 11.37
CA THR A 68 -7.17 17.43 10.76
C THR A 68 -7.34 16.49 9.60
N VAL A 69 -8.17 15.46 9.75
CA VAL A 69 -8.47 14.49 8.70
C VAL A 69 -9.67 14.98 7.86
N PRO A 70 -9.63 14.90 6.52
CA PRO A 70 -10.80 15.19 5.69
C PRO A 70 -11.96 14.24 5.98
N GLU A 71 -13.18 14.77 5.99
CA GLU A 71 -14.40 13.99 6.17
C GLU A 71 -14.40 12.77 5.23
N PRO A 72 -14.66 11.55 5.76
CA PRO A 72 -14.73 10.36 4.94
C PRO A 72 -15.90 10.42 3.95
N PRO A 73 -15.78 9.76 2.78
CA PRO A 73 -16.93 9.50 1.94
C PRO A 73 -17.94 8.59 2.66
N SER A 74 -19.13 8.41 2.08
CA SER A 74 -20.01 7.33 2.54
C SER A 74 -19.36 5.97 2.29
N GLU A 75 -19.71 4.97 3.11
CA GLU A 75 -19.17 3.61 2.99
C GLU A 75 -19.41 3.02 1.58
N ASP A 76 -20.59 3.22 0.99
CA ASP A 76 -20.86 2.74 -0.37
C ASP A 76 -19.98 3.43 -1.43
N VAL A 77 -19.69 4.73 -1.28
CA VAL A 77 -18.77 5.44 -2.19
C VAL A 77 -17.34 4.91 -2.03
N PHE A 78 -16.93 4.61 -0.80
CA PHE A 78 -15.63 4.00 -0.53
C PHE A 78 -15.48 2.61 -1.16
N VAL A 79 -16.53 1.78 -1.06
CA VAL A 79 -16.58 0.44 -1.67
C VAL A 79 -16.49 0.53 -3.20
N GLU A 80 -17.27 1.42 -3.81
CA GLU A 80 -17.24 1.60 -5.27
C GLU A 80 -15.88 2.12 -5.76
N ALA A 81 -15.23 3.03 -5.02
CA ALA A 81 -13.89 3.50 -5.35
C ALA A 81 -12.84 2.37 -5.33
N HIS A 82 -12.88 1.50 -4.31
CA HIS A 82 -11.99 0.33 -4.22
C HIS A 82 -12.23 -0.68 -5.34
N ARG A 83 -13.50 -0.93 -5.69
CA ARG A 83 -13.86 -1.78 -6.84
C ARG A 83 -13.30 -1.22 -8.15
N ALA A 84 -13.44 0.09 -8.36
CA ALA A 84 -12.92 0.75 -9.55
C ALA A 84 -11.39 0.67 -9.63
N ALA A 85 -10.70 0.85 -8.50
CA ALA A 85 -9.25 0.71 -8.40
C ALA A 85 -8.79 -0.73 -8.69
N ALA A 86 -9.52 -1.74 -8.19
CA ALA A 86 -9.19 -3.16 -8.41
C ALA A 86 -9.22 -3.58 -9.88
N VAL A 87 -9.99 -2.90 -10.74
CA VAL A 87 -10.04 -3.14 -12.19
C VAL A 87 -9.13 -2.21 -13.00
N GLY A 88 -8.21 -1.50 -12.33
CA GLY A 88 -7.20 -0.66 -12.96
C GLY A 88 -7.65 0.76 -13.31
N THR A 89 -8.77 1.22 -12.74
CA THR A 89 -9.16 2.64 -12.87
C THR A 89 -8.33 3.47 -11.91
N ASN A 90 -7.79 4.59 -12.38
CA ASN A 90 -7.07 5.54 -11.53
C ASN A 90 -8.06 6.37 -10.69
N VAL A 91 -8.64 5.74 -9.66
CA VAL A 91 -9.50 6.37 -8.66
C VAL A 91 -8.73 6.42 -7.35
N GLU A 92 -8.61 7.61 -6.79
CA GLU A 92 -8.02 7.79 -5.46
C GLU A 92 -9.03 7.31 -4.40
N THR A 93 -8.59 6.38 -3.57
CA THR A 93 -9.37 5.92 -2.42
C THR A 93 -9.05 6.81 -1.22
N TRP A 94 -10.08 7.13 -0.43
CA TRP A 94 -9.88 7.92 0.78
C TRP A 94 -8.94 7.18 1.74
N ASN A 95 -7.89 7.85 2.21
CA ASN A 95 -6.96 7.35 3.22
C ASN A 95 -6.75 8.47 4.26
N PRO A 96 -7.00 8.23 5.56
CA PRO A 96 -6.82 9.24 6.60
C PRO A 96 -5.35 9.71 6.73
N HIS A 97 -4.36 8.87 6.39
CA HIS A 97 -2.95 9.25 6.38
C HIS A 97 -2.57 10.23 5.27
N ALA A 98 -3.40 10.41 4.24
CA ALA A 98 -3.17 11.45 3.23
C ALA A 98 -3.22 12.87 3.84
N ALA A 99 -3.82 13.02 5.03
CA ALA A 99 -3.86 14.27 5.78
C ALA A 99 -2.58 14.57 6.57
N VAL A 100 -1.70 13.57 6.75
CA VAL A 100 -0.53 13.69 7.62
C VAL A 100 0.58 14.48 6.90
N PRO A 101 1.10 15.56 7.51
CA PRO A 101 2.24 16.28 6.96
C PRO A 101 3.47 15.36 6.77
N PRO A 102 4.23 15.50 5.67
CA PRO A 102 5.36 14.60 5.38
C PRO A 102 6.42 14.52 6.49
N ASP A 103 6.63 15.62 7.22
CA ASP A 103 7.57 15.70 8.34
C ASP A 103 7.10 14.94 9.60
N GLN A 104 5.82 14.56 9.65
CA GLN A 104 5.20 13.85 10.77
C GLN A 104 4.88 12.39 10.45
N GLY A 105 4.93 12.00 9.17
CA GLY A 105 4.55 10.67 8.66
C GLY A 105 5.08 9.49 9.48
N PRO A 106 6.41 9.35 9.67
CA PRO A 106 6.97 8.21 10.41
C PRO A 106 6.45 8.10 11.85
N ARG A 107 6.31 9.23 12.55
CA ARG A 107 5.81 9.26 13.93
C ARG A 107 4.32 8.92 13.99
N MET A 108 3.53 9.37 13.00
CA MET A 108 2.10 9.08 12.95
C MET A 108 1.85 7.61 12.61
N LEU A 109 2.64 7.01 11.70
CA LEU A 109 2.54 5.57 11.41
C LEU A 109 2.87 4.69 12.62
N GLU A 110 3.75 5.13 13.51
CA GLU A 110 4.05 4.42 14.76
C GLU A 110 2.88 4.49 15.76
N LYS A 111 2.19 5.64 15.82
CA LYS A 111 1.11 5.90 16.79
C LYS A 111 -0.27 5.44 16.34
N CYS A 112 -0.56 5.69 15.07
CA CYS A 112 -1.81 5.40 14.38
C CYS A 112 -1.41 4.62 13.11
N PRO A 113 -1.16 3.30 13.21
CA PRO A 113 -0.72 2.52 12.06
C PRO A 113 -1.81 2.42 10.99
N GLU A 114 -1.39 2.34 9.72
CA GLU A 114 -2.31 2.02 8.62
C GLU A 114 -2.87 0.61 8.80
N PRO A 115 -4.16 0.39 8.50
CA PRO A 115 -4.72 -0.95 8.55
C PRO A 115 -4.12 -1.83 7.46
N THR A 116 -3.93 -3.09 7.77
CA THR A 116 -3.34 -4.11 6.90
C THR A 116 -4.35 -5.19 6.54
N LEU A 117 -3.99 -6.07 5.59
CA LEU A 117 -4.81 -7.25 5.29
C LEU A 117 -4.93 -8.20 6.48
N GLU A 118 -3.93 -8.22 7.38
CA GLU A 118 -3.95 -9.05 8.58
C GLU A 118 -5.03 -8.58 9.57
N ASP A 119 -5.32 -7.28 9.59
CA ASP A 119 -6.36 -6.70 10.45
C ASP A 119 -7.78 -7.08 10.00
N LEU A 120 -7.95 -7.59 8.78
CA LEU A 120 -9.24 -8.02 8.24
C LEU A 120 -9.61 -9.47 8.61
N VAL A 121 -8.66 -10.26 9.11
CA VAL A 121 -8.81 -11.72 9.33
C VAL A 121 -8.76 -12.15 10.80
N GLY A 122 -9.08 -11.22 11.72
CA GLY A 122 -9.06 -11.43 13.17
C GLY A 122 -9.75 -12.69 13.69
#